data_AF-A0A3M3WC77-F1
#
_entry.id   AF-A0A3M3WC77-F1
#
_cell.length_a   1.000
_cell.length_b   1.000
_cell.length_c   1.000
_cell.angle_alpha   90.00
_cell.angle_beta   90.00
_cell.angle_gamma   90.00
#
_symmetry.space_group_name_H-M   'P 1'
#
loop_
_entity.id
_entity.type
_entity.pdbx_description
1 polymer ?
#
loop_
_entity_poly.entity_id
_entity_poly.type
_entity_poly.pdbx_seq_one_letter_code
_entity_poly.pdbx_strand_id
1 'polypeptide(L)'
;MRLRRTSASSWRLRPARLPVQPNLTRTRSMRLDRTSFGKRLGSYAESISLPAQPVVEGRLLRMVGLTLEAEGLRAAMGSRCVVINDDSHHPVEVEAEVMGFSGGKVFLMPVGSVAGIAP
;
A
#
# COMPACT_ATOMS: atom_id res chain seq x y z
N MET A 1 -13.42 -0.93 5.20
CA MET A 1 -12.88 0.36 4.69
C MET A 1 -11.64 0.85 5.46
N ARG A 2 -10.49 1.03 4.79
CA ARG A 2 -9.23 1.52 5.39
C ARG A 2 -8.83 2.89 4.82
N LEU A 3 -8.10 3.67 5.61
CA LEU A 3 -7.51 4.94 5.17
C LEU A 3 -5.99 4.88 5.27
N ARG A 4 -5.28 5.27 4.21
CA ARG A 4 -3.80 5.37 4.21
C ARG A 4 -3.36 6.80 3.94
N ARG A 5 -2.41 7.29 4.72
CA ARG A 5 -1.73 8.56 4.42
C ARG A 5 -0.82 8.37 3.20
N THR A 6 -0.95 9.21 2.19
CA THR A 6 0.00 9.19 1.07
C THR A 6 1.25 9.96 1.46
N SER A 7 2.38 9.27 1.54
CA SER A 7 3.69 9.93 1.68
C SER A 7 4.04 10.58 0.36
N ALA A 8 4.37 11.87 0.37
CA ALA A 8 4.77 12.66 -0.80
C ALA A 8 6.00 12.11 -1.57
N SER A 9 6.68 11.09 -1.05
CA SER A 9 7.91 10.51 -1.60
C SER A 9 7.75 9.20 -2.38
N SER A 10 6.54 8.62 -2.49
CA SER A 10 6.36 7.24 -3.00
C SER A 10 6.36 7.07 -4.53
N TRP A 11 6.53 8.14 -5.32
CA TRP A 11 6.30 8.12 -6.77
C TRP A 11 7.54 7.92 -7.65
N ARG A 12 8.72 7.60 -7.11
CA ARG A 12 9.89 7.34 -7.96
C ARG A 12 10.51 5.98 -7.70
N LEU A 13 10.63 5.23 -8.81
CA LEU A 13 11.50 4.07 -9.08
C LEU A 13 10.79 2.71 -9.18
N ARG A 14 10.16 2.45 -10.33
CA ARG A 14 10.14 1.11 -10.93
C ARG A 14 10.90 1.12 -12.25
N PRO A 15 12.19 0.74 -12.28
CA PRO A 15 12.83 0.39 -13.53
C PRO A 15 12.47 -1.05 -13.90
N ALA A 16 11.77 -1.20 -15.02
CA ALA A 16 11.64 -2.45 -15.75
C ALA A 16 13.02 -2.82 -16.35
N ARG A 17 13.58 -3.96 -15.97
CA ARG A 17 14.65 -4.65 -16.74
C ARG A 17 14.48 -6.17 -16.62
N LEU A 18 14.00 -6.80 -17.68
CA LEU A 18 14.17 -8.24 -17.93
C LEU A 18 15.66 -8.50 -18.20
N PRO A 19 16.28 -9.54 -17.61
CA PRO A 19 17.55 -10.04 -18.12
C PRO A 19 17.31 -11.04 -19.26
N VAL A 20 17.91 -10.75 -20.42
CA VAL A 20 18.18 -11.69 -21.50
C VAL A 20 19.13 -12.78 -20.99
N GLN A 21 18.78 -14.06 -21.18
CA GLN A 21 19.68 -15.18 -20.92
C GLN A 21 20.44 -15.56 -22.20
N PRO A 22 21.78 -15.62 -22.20
CA PRO A 22 22.51 -16.30 -23.25
C PRO A 22 22.63 -17.80 -22.95
N ASN A 23 22.35 -18.58 -24.01
CA ASN A 23 22.51 -20.02 -24.11
C ASN A 23 23.97 -20.46 -23.90
N LEU A 24 24.22 -21.49 -23.08
CA LEU A 24 25.33 -22.42 -23.33
C LEU A 24 25.07 -23.81 -22.75
N THR A 25 25.13 -24.77 -23.66
CA THR A 25 25.23 -26.22 -23.49
C THR A 25 26.28 -26.65 -22.46
N ARG A 26 25.99 -27.69 -21.66
CA ARG A 26 26.78 -28.94 -21.52
C ARG A 26 26.31 -29.79 -20.33
N THR A 27 25.87 -31.01 -20.66
CA THR A 27 25.47 -32.11 -19.77
C THR A 27 26.57 -32.50 -18.77
N ARG A 28 26.28 -32.57 -17.46
CA ARG A 28 27.01 -33.45 -16.52
C ARG A 28 26.36 -33.56 -15.13
N SER A 29 26.01 -34.80 -14.77
CA SER A 29 25.88 -35.36 -13.41
C SER A 29 24.98 -34.61 -12.42
N MET A 30 23.76 -35.14 -12.23
CA MET A 30 22.77 -34.69 -11.26
C MET A 30 23.19 -35.09 -9.83
N ARG A 31 24.18 -34.40 -9.27
CA ARG A 31 24.31 -34.29 -7.81
C ARG A 31 23.20 -33.34 -7.37
N LEU A 32 22.32 -33.79 -6.48
CA LEU A 32 21.42 -32.85 -5.80
C LEU A 32 22.29 -31.95 -4.92
N ASP A 33 22.71 -30.82 -5.46
CA ASP A 33 23.28 -29.73 -4.66
C ASP A 33 22.24 -29.36 -3.62
N ARG A 34 22.45 -29.86 -2.40
CA ARG A 34 21.68 -29.44 -1.23
C ARG A 34 21.99 -27.96 -1.07
N THR A 35 21.13 -27.11 -1.63
CA THR A 35 21.21 -25.68 -1.41
C THR A 35 21.23 -25.47 0.09
N SER A 36 22.32 -24.87 0.58
CA SER A 36 22.47 -24.63 2.00
C SER A 36 21.27 -23.81 2.47
N PHE A 37 20.78 -24.09 3.68
CA PHE A 37 19.68 -23.34 4.28
C PHE A 37 19.94 -21.82 4.20
N GLY A 38 21.20 -21.39 4.38
CA GLY A 38 21.61 -20.00 4.22
C GLY A 38 21.42 -19.43 2.80
N LYS A 39 21.63 -20.23 1.73
CA LYS A 39 21.39 -19.78 0.35
C LYS A 39 19.89 -19.56 0.07
N ARG A 40 19.03 -20.41 0.66
CA ARG A 40 17.56 -20.25 0.60
C ARG A 40 17.08 -19.08 1.45
N LEU A 41 17.70 -18.84 2.61
CA LEU A 41 17.39 -17.67 3.44
C LEU A 41 17.81 -16.37 2.74
N GLY A 42 18.98 -16.37 2.09
CA GLY A 42 19.52 -15.23 1.37
C GLY A 42 18.62 -14.73 0.23
N SER A 43 17.88 -15.61 -0.45
CA SER A 43 16.91 -15.18 -1.47
C SER A 43 15.71 -14.41 -0.90
N TYR A 44 15.45 -14.50 0.40
CA TYR A 44 14.39 -13.72 1.06
C TYR A 44 14.89 -12.35 1.56
N ALA A 45 16.19 -12.06 1.54
CA ALA A 45 16.74 -10.81 2.06
C ALA A 45 16.10 -9.57 1.39
N GLU A 46 15.85 -9.64 0.08
CA GLU A 46 15.23 -8.55 -0.69
C GLU A 46 13.72 -8.39 -0.38
N SER A 47 13.04 -9.48 0.02
CA SER A 47 11.62 -9.45 0.38
C SER A 47 11.36 -9.06 1.83
N ILE A 48 12.39 -8.98 2.68
CA ILE A 48 12.30 -8.52 4.08
C ILE A 48 12.50 -6.99 4.17
N SER A 49 12.49 -6.28 3.04
CA SER A 49 12.51 -4.80 3.02
C SER A 49 11.19 -4.24 3.58
N LEU A 50 11.12 -4.10 4.90
CA LEU A 50 10.03 -3.42 5.58
C LEU A 50 10.18 -1.90 5.41
N PRO A 51 9.06 -1.16 5.29
CA PRO A 51 9.13 0.30 5.34
C PRO A 51 9.76 0.73 6.66
N ALA A 52 10.66 1.71 6.61
CA ALA A 52 11.38 2.22 7.77
C ALA A 52 10.45 2.81 8.87
N GLN A 53 9.20 3.09 8.52
CA GLN A 53 8.18 3.65 9.39
C GLN A 53 6.85 2.91 9.21
N PRO A 54 6.08 2.69 10.30
CA PRO A 54 4.79 2.03 10.22
C PRO A 54 3.83 2.84 9.36
N VAL A 55 3.02 2.15 8.56
CA VAL A 55 1.93 2.77 7.81
C VAL A 55 0.82 3.12 8.79
N VAL A 56 0.47 4.41 8.87
CA VAL A 56 -0.66 4.87 9.68
C VAL A 56 -1.93 4.56 8.91
N GLU A 57 -2.76 3.69 9.47
CA GLU A 57 -4.07 3.34 8.93
C GLU A 57 -5.21 3.83 9.83
N GLY A 58 -6.29 4.28 9.21
CA GLY A 58 -7.54 4.63 9.89
C GLY A 58 -8.74 3.82 9.38
N ARG A 59 -9.89 4.02 10.01
CA ARG A 59 -11.16 3.39 9.63
C ARG A 59 -12.21 4.44 9.31
N LEU A 60 -12.93 4.26 8.21
CA LEU A 60 -14.10 5.08 7.89
C LEU A 60 -15.26 4.67 8.81
N LEU A 61 -15.87 5.63 9.49
CA LEU A 61 -16.95 5.41 10.45
C LEU A 61 -18.31 5.62 9.81
N ARG A 62 -18.45 6.70 9.04
CA ARG A 62 -19.69 7.05 8.33
C ARG A 62 -19.43 8.03 7.21
N MET A 63 -20.42 8.16 6.34
CA MET A 63 -20.44 9.11 5.24
C MET A 63 -21.70 9.96 5.33
N VAL A 64 -21.57 11.27 5.13
CA VAL A 64 -22.69 12.21 5.07
C VAL A 64 -22.52 13.07 3.83
N GLY A 65 -23.26 12.75 2.77
CA GLY A 65 -23.08 13.37 1.46
C GLY A 65 -21.66 13.14 0.93
N LEU A 66 -20.91 14.23 0.74
CA LEU A 66 -19.50 14.18 0.32
C LEU A 66 -18.52 14.20 1.49
N THR A 67 -18.96 14.39 2.73
CA THR A 67 -18.05 14.44 3.88
C THR A 67 -17.88 13.05 4.50
N LEU A 68 -16.63 12.66 4.71
CA LEU A 68 -16.25 11.37 5.28
C LEU A 68 -15.78 11.56 6.72
N GLU A 69 -16.29 10.74 7.64
CA GLU A 69 -15.84 10.73 9.03
C GLU A 69 -15.05 9.46 9.32
N ALA A 70 -13.87 9.60 9.91
CA ALA A 70 -12.99 8.50 10.21
C ALA A 70 -12.27 8.64 11.55
N GLU A 71 -11.65 7.57 12.00
CA GLU A 71 -10.80 7.53 13.19
C GLU A 71 -9.48 6.81 12.91
N GLY A 72 -8.51 6.90 13.84
CA GLY A 72 -7.22 6.22 13.74
C GLY A 72 -6.20 6.88 12.81
N LEU A 73 -6.60 7.91 12.05
CA LEU A 73 -5.70 8.64 11.16
C LEU A 73 -5.12 9.89 11.84
N ARG A 74 -3.80 9.92 12.08
CA ARG A 74 -3.07 11.14 12.47
C ARG A 74 -2.41 11.78 11.25
N ALA A 75 -2.97 12.90 10.80
CA ALA A 75 -2.46 13.68 9.69
C ALA A 75 -2.61 15.19 9.98
N ALA A 76 -1.95 16.05 9.21
CA ALA A 76 -2.17 17.49 9.29
C ALA A 76 -3.40 17.87 8.44
N MET A 77 -4.06 18.98 8.78
CA MET A 77 -5.07 19.58 7.90
C MET A 77 -4.46 19.85 6.50
N GLY A 78 -5.23 19.59 5.45
CA GLY A 78 -4.77 19.67 4.05
C GLY A 78 -3.90 18.49 3.59
N SER A 79 -3.61 17.51 4.46
CA SER A 79 -2.92 16.29 4.04
C SER A 79 -3.83 15.46 3.13
N ARG A 80 -3.23 14.86 2.09
CA ARG A 80 -3.90 13.83 1.29
C ARG A 80 -3.83 12.47 1.96
N CYS A 81 -4.92 11.73 1.81
CA CYS A 81 -5.06 10.34 2.18
C CYS A 81 -5.85 9.60 1.11
N VAL A 82 -5.80 8.27 1.16
CA VAL A 82 -6.56 7.40 0.26
C VAL A 82 -7.52 6.59 1.11
N VAL A 83 -8.79 6.63 0.74
CA VAL A 83 -9.85 5.79 1.30
C VAL A 83 -9.94 4.55 0.41
N ILE A 84 -9.83 3.36 1.01
CA ILE A 84 -9.72 2.07 0.32
C ILE A 84 -10.91 1.19 0.72
N ASN A 85 -11.64 0.72 -0.28
CA ASN A 85 -12.58 -0.39 -0.16
C ASN A 85 -11.95 -1.65 -0.75
N ASP A 86 -11.56 -2.60 0.10
CA ASP A 86 -10.98 -3.89 -0.23
C ASP A 86 -11.99 -5.05 -0.19
N ASP A 87 -13.24 -4.81 0.22
CA ASP A 87 -14.26 -5.84 0.40
C ASP A 87 -14.92 -6.30 -0.92
N SER A 88 -14.58 -5.65 -2.03
CA SER A 88 -15.16 -5.90 -3.37
C SER A 88 -14.19 -6.66 -4.28
N HIS A 89 -14.72 -7.42 -5.26
CA HIS A 89 -13.89 -8.07 -6.30
C HIS A 89 -13.02 -7.08 -7.08
N HIS A 90 -13.41 -5.80 -7.09
CA HIS A 90 -12.64 -4.70 -7.64
C HIS A 90 -12.37 -3.69 -6.52
N PRO A 91 -11.13 -3.62 -6.00
CA PRO A 91 -10.79 -2.66 -4.96
C PRO A 91 -11.00 -1.23 -5.48
N VAL A 92 -11.67 -0.41 -4.68
CA VAL A 92 -11.95 1.00 -5.00
C VAL A 92 -11.08 1.87 -4.11
N GLU A 93 -10.39 2.83 -4.72
CA GLU A 93 -9.56 3.81 -4.01
C GLU A 93 -10.00 5.22 -4.38
N VAL A 94 -10.18 6.07 -3.37
CA VAL A 94 -10.56 7.47 -3.54
C VAL A 94 -9.61 8.34 -2.73
N GLU A 95 -8.97 9.31 -3.39
CA GLU A 95 -8.19 10.32 -2.69
C GLU A 95 -9.12 11.23 -1.88
N ALA A 96 -8.67 11.63 -0.69
CA ALA A 96 -9.38 12.57 0.15
C ALA A 96 -8.40 13.51 0.86
N GLU A 97 -8.88 14.71 1.15
CA GLU A 97 -8.14 15.74 1.87
C GLU A 97 -8.68 15.89 3.30
N VAL A 98 -7.77 16.04 4.26
CA VAL A 98 -8.13 16.27 5.66
C VAL A 98 -8.66 17.69 5.84
N MET A 99 -9.95 17.81 6.14
CA MET A 99 -10.63 19.07 6.41
C MET A 99 -10.50 19.52 7.87
N GLY A 100 -10.45 18.59 8.82
CA GLY A 100 -10.37 18.95 10.24
C GLY A 100 -10.58 17.78 11.18
N PHE A 101 -10.64 18.10 12.47
CA PHE A 101 -10.75 17.12 13.55
C PHE A 101 -11.76 17.56 14.60
N SER A 102 -12.54 16.63 15.15
CA SER A 102 -13.40 16.87 16.31
C SER A 102 -13.70 15.58 17.04
N GLY A 103 -13.65 15.60 18.38
CA GLY A 103 -14.01 14.43 19.20
C GLY A 103 -13.23 13.16 18.87
N GLY A 104 -11.93 13.27 18.54
CA GLY A 104 -11.07 12.14 18.17
C GLY A 104 -11.26 11.63 16.74
N LYS A 105 -12.13 12.27 15.97
CA LYS A 105 -12.44 11.91 14.58
C LYS A 105 -11.78 12.88 13.61
N VAL A 106 -11.48 12.39 12.43
CA VAL A 106 -11.02 13.18 11.28
C VAL A 106 -12.15 13.31 10.27
N PHE A 107 -12.29 14.50 9.72
CA PHE A 107 -13.23 14.81 8.63
C PHE A 107 -12.44 14.96 7.35
N LEU A 108 -12.87 14.25 6.31
CA LEU A 108 -12.19 14.21 5.03
C LEU A 108 -13.16 14.62 3.92
N MET A 109 -12.60 15.21 2.87
CA MET A 109 -13.32 15.52 1.63
C MET A 109 -12.69 14.75 0.47
N PRO A 110 -13.45 13.89 -0.24
CA PRO A 110 -12.98 13.16 -1.40
C PRO A 110 -12.66 14.11 -2.55
N VAL A 111 -11.57 13.80 -3.25
CA VAL A 111 -11.16 14.45 -4.50
C VAL A 111 -11.62 13.55 -5.64
N GLY A 112 -12.95 13.51 -5.87
CA GLY A 112 -13.55 12.73 -6.94
C GLY A 112 -14.82 11.99 -6.54
N SER A 113 -15.17 10.97 -7.33
CA SER A 113 -16.36 10.15 -7.10
C SER A 113 -16.17 9.24 -5.88
N VAL A 114 -17.18 9.21 -5.00
CA VAL A 114 -17.26 8.27 -3.86
C VAL A 114 -18.07 7.01 -4.19
N ALA A 115 -18.33 6.75 -5.48
CA ALA A 115 -19.04 5.54 -5.87
C ALA A 115 -18.26 4.29 -5.43
N GLY A 116 -18.95 3.36 -4.75
CA GLY A 116 -18.32 2.16 -4.19
C GLY A 116 -17.61 2.37 -2.84
N ILE A 117 -17.67 3.58 -2.28
CA ILE A 117 -17.21 3.86 -0.92
C ILE A 117 -18.38 3.70 0.05
N ALA A 118 -18.18 2.87 1.08
CA ALA A 118 -19.12 2.69 2.18
C ALA A 118 -18.33 2.46 3.50
N PRO A 119 -18.91 2.76 4.67
CA PRO A 119 -18.27 2.54 5.98
C PRO A 119 -17.91 1.06 6.26
#